data_AF-A0A5N7AHE0-F1
#
_entry.id   AF-A0A5N7AHE0-F1
#
_cell.length_a   1.000
_cell.length_b   1.000
_cell.length_c   1.000
_cell.angle_alpha   90.00
_cell.angle_beta   90.00
_cell.angle_gamma   90.00
#
_symmetry.space_group_name_H-M   'P 1'
#
loop_
_entity.id
_entity.type
_entity.pdbx_description
1 polymer ?
#
loop_
_entity_poly.entity_id
_entity_poly.type
_entity_poly.pdbx_seq_one_letter_code
_entity_poly.pdbx_strand_id
1 'polypeptide(L)'
;MDNLAEGRDRLWQETRTNTDPAVSRLGKGWPKGLPIQYLVPNTRWAHCALQHKSAAPYLRSRLEDILKAPFHDTLTPKPDVRSRNEWADSLRFAIESYVGIGEEKSEENLLNLFQYYNSEPANYASESQQHLEQLQVFRQWLRSLAETLKVPKAAAVLDRDQDTRTPTTAFLDRAARSHDFFVWDPRCEYSEGEADEELTNIPVTLLYCRMHGEIPESQTVVLSQEEAIGDPQSIWTLDRGSTVKPGKPFLECQEAVILSSILFLHSNEDRRRLVSSPFPNEGFIRYPPVSLDDRFVTYASDCSIAAWERATQALRKLIKAVPARLLRDMAMSLLDDAADISPKSDDHDITLLNVTDAIVLFGLSDRPELAADVVNRVIQHLPDASSYHRHMRLIGPGKRLQPGRTKDFIGQFAKFFMQRLEQNQRQDNQSASDQNEIAC
;
A
#
# COMPACT_ATOMS: atom_id res chain seq x y z
N MET A 1 31.22 -2.65 -35.14
CA MET A 1 30.10 -3.26 -34.37
C MET A 1 28.77 -2.84 -34.95
N ASP A 2 28.50 -1.56 -35.16
CA ASP A 2 27.22 -1.09 -35.72
C ASP A 2 26.88 -1.68 -37.09
N ASN A 3 27.79 -1.61 -38.06
CA ASN A 3 27.62 -2.25 -39.38
C ASN A 3 27.41 -3.77 -39.31
N LEU A 4 27.98 -4.43 -38.28
CA LEU A 4 27.78 -5.86 -38.08
C LEU A 4 26.38 -6.14 -37.53
N ALA A 5 25.88 -5.32 -36.62
CA ALA A 5 24.51 -5.39 -36.13
C ALA A 5 23.51 -5.15 -37.28
N GLU A 6 23.74 -4.11 -38.09
CA GLU A 6 22.89 -3.83 -39.26
C GLU A 6 22.91 -4.99 -40.27
N GLY A 7 24.10 -5.52 -40.60
CA GLY A 7 24.23 -6.65 -41.52
C GLY A 7 23.55 -7.92 -41.00
N ARG A 8 23.68 -8.22 -39.71
CA ARG A 8 23.00 -9.35 -39.07
C ARG A 8 21.49 -9.18 -39.08
N ASP A 9 21.01 -7.98 -38.77
CA ASP A 9 19.58 -7.70 -38.82
C ASP A 9 19.01 -7.89 -40.22
N ARG A 10 19.67 -7.31 -41.24
CA ARG A 10 19.25 -7.44 -42.64
C ARG A 10 19.20 -8.90 -43.11
N LEU A 11 20.22 -9.69 -42.77
CA LEU A 11 20.25 -11.13 -43.07
C LEU A 11 19.05 -11.85 -42.46
N TRP A 12 18.68 -11.53 -41.21
CA TRP A 12 17.51 -12.11 -40.57
C TRP A 12 16.19 -11.62 -41.14
N GLN A 13 16.11 -10.35 -41.57
CA GLN A 13 14.95 -9.83 -42.30
C GLN A 13 14.72 -10.61 -43.61
N GLU A 14 15.77 -10.83 -44.39
CA GLU A 14 15.72 -11.61 -45.63
C GLU A 14 15.33 -13.06 -45.36
N THR A 15 15.97 -13.69 -44.37
CA THR A 15 15.69 -15.10 -43.99
C THR A 15 14.24 -15.29 -43.56
N ARG A 16 13.72 -14.39 -42.70
CA ARG A 16 12.33 -14.43 -42.24
C ARG A 16 11.35 -14.18 -43.37
N THR A 17 11.60 -13.19 -44.22
CA THR A 17 10.74 -12.88 -45.38
C THR A 17 10.71 -14.01 -46.40
N ASN A 18 11.84 -14.68 -46.63
CA ASN A 18 11.90 -15.85 -47.51
C ASN A 18 11.17 -17.07 -46.94
N THR A 19 11.16 -17.22 -45.61
CA THR A 19 10.47 -18.32 -44.92
C THR A 19 8.97 -18.06 -44.81
N ASP A 20 8.58 -16.82 -44.49
CA ASP A 20 7.20 -16.35 -44.41
C ASP A 20 7.08 -14.94 -45.03
N PRO A 21 6.56 -14.83 -46.27
CA PRO A 21 6.40 -13.55 -46.96
C PRO A 21 5.48 -12.56 -46.23
N ALA A 22 4.61 -13.02 -45.33
CA ALA A 22 3.72 -12.14 -44.55
C ALA A 22 4.51 -11.23 -43.58
N VAL A 23 5.73 -11.62 -43.18
CA VAL A 23 6.63 -10.82 -42.33
C VAL A 23 6.92 -9.44 -42.94
N SER A 24 7.00 -9.34 -44.27
CA SER A 24 7.23 -8.07 -44.96
C SER A 24 6.11 -7.04 -44.71
N ARG A 25 4.88 -7.54 -44.51
CA ARG A 25 3.65 -6.75 -44.33
C ARG A 25 3.35 -6.42 -42.86
N LEU A 26 4.19 -6.85 -41.92
CA LEU A 26 4.02 -6.50 -40.52
C LEU A 26 4.03 -4.98 -40.35
N GLY A 27 3.13 -4.51 -39.48
CA GLY A 27 2.98 -3.10 -39.14
C GLY A 27 4.26 -2.49 -38.57
N LYS A 28 4.27 -1.17 -38.44
CA LYS A 28 5.41 -0.44 -37.85
C LYS A 28 5.70 -0.98 -36.45
N GLY A 29 6.98 -1.11 -36.11
CA GLY A 29 7.44 -1.56 -34.78
C GLY A 29 7.47 -3.08 -34.56
N TRP A 30 6.79 -3.88 -35.39
CA TRP A 30 6.85 -5.34 -35.31
C TRP A 30 8.20 -5.89 -35.81
N PRO A 31 8.71 -6.98 -35.20
CA PRO A 31 10.07 -7.47 -35.44
C PRO A 31 10.18 -8.16 -36.81
N LYS A 32 10.70 -7.44 -37.81
CA LYS A 32 11.01 -7.99 -39.14
C LYS A 32 12.34 -8.73 -39.17
N GLY A 33 13.30 -8.30 -38.36
CA GLY A 33 14.65 -8.84 -38.29
C GLY A 33 14.99 -9.45 -36.94
N LEU A 34 16.26 -9.40 -36.56
CA LEU A 34 16.71 -9.97 -35.29
C LEU A 34 16.47 -8.95 -34.16
N PRO A 35 15.90 -9.34 -33.01
CA PRO A 35 15.68 -8.41 -31.90
C PRO A 35 16.96 -7.77 -31.36
N ILE A 36 16.85 -6.54 -30.84
CA ILE A 36 17.97 -5.71 -30.38
C ILE A 36 18.86 -6.42 -29.36
N GLN A 37 18.28 -7.21 -28.46
CA GLN A 37 19.00 -7.94 -27.42
C GLN A 37 19.95 -9.02 -27.97
N TYR A 38 19.79 -9.43 -29.24
CA TYR A 38 20.65 -10.41 -29.91
C TYR A 38 21.62 -9.77 -30.91
N LEU A 39 21.49 -8.47 -31.18
CA LEU A 39 22.39 -7.72 -32.06
C LEU A 39 23.68 -7.30 -31.35
N VAL A 40 23.64 -7.23 -30.02
CA VAL A 40 24.78 -6.86 -29.17
C VAL A 40 25.03 -7.92 -28.08
N PRO A 41 26.26 -8.04 -27.55
CA PRO A 41 26.57 -9.06 -26.55
C PRO A 41 25.87 -8.87 -25.18
N ASN A 42 25.65 -7.63 -24.76
CA ASN A 42 25.01 -7.30 -23.48
C ASN A 42 24.60 -5.81 -23.44
N THR A 43 23.90 -5.42 -22.37
CA THR A 43 23.41 -4.06 -22.13
C THR A 43 24.52 -3.01 -22.05
N ARG A 44 25.75 -3.36 -21.65
CA ARG A 44 26.88 -2.41 -21.63
C ARG A 44 27.27 -1.97 -23.04
N TRP A 45 27.25 -2.87 -24.01
CA TRP A 45 27.53 -2.52 -25.40
C TRP A 45 26.44 -1.63 -26.00
N ALA A 46 25.17 -1.94 -25.71
CA ALA A 46 24.05 -1.08 -26.11
C ALA A 46 24.12 0.31 -25.45
N HIS A 47 24.52 0.38 -24.18
CA HIS A 47 24.74 1.63 -23.48
C HIS A 47 25.84 2.48 -24.15
N CYS A 48 26.99 1.88 -24.47
CA CYS A 48 28.05 2.57 -25.20
C CYS A 48 27.56 3.09 -26.57
N ALA A 49 26.73 2.33 -27.28
CA ALA A 49 26.13 2.78 -28.54
C ALA A 49 25.22 4.01 -28.35
N LEU A 50 24.45 4.06 -27.25
CA LEU A 50 23.64 5.21 -26.87
C LEU A 50 24.47 6.44 -26.49
N GLN A 51 25.68 6.27 -25.93
CA GLN A 51 26.55 7.40 -25.61
C GLN A 51 27.28 7.97 -26.84
N HIS A 52 27.73 7.10 -27.75
CA HIS A 52 28.57 7.48 -28.88
C HIS A 52 27.80 7.59 -30.20
N LYS A 53 27.05 8.70 -30.35
CA LYS A 53 26.16 8.98 -31.50
C LYS A 53 26.76 8.73 -32.89
N SER A 54 28.02 9.11 -33.09
CA SER A 54 28.69 8.96 -34.39
C SER A 54 29.24 7.56 -34.64
N ALA A 55 29.44 6.75 -33.61
CA ALA A 55 30.09 5.44 -33.70
C ALA A 55 29.12 4.28 -33.91
N ALA A 56 27.86 4.43 -33.47
CA ALA A 56 26.83 3.41 -33.60
C ALA A 56 25.43 3.97 -33.92
N PRO A 57 25.27 4.68 -35.06
CA PRO A 57 24.01 5.31 -35.44
C PRO A 57 22.84 4.31 -35.59
N TYR A 58 23.07 3.11 -36.14
CA TYR A 58 22.01 2.12 -36.37
C TYR A 58 21.47 1.56 -35.05
N LEU A 59 22.35 1.07 -34.17
CA LEU A 59 21.96 0.54 -32.86
C LEU A 59 21.28 1.60 -31.99
N ARG A 60 21.77 2.85 -32.05
CA ARG A 60 21.15 3.97 -31.35
C ARG A 60 19.73 4.21 -31.84
N SER A 61 19.54 4.37 -33.15
CA SER A 61 18.21 4.63 -33.73
C SER A 61 17.24 3.56 -33.29
N ARG A 62 17.64 2.29 -33.37
CA ARG A 62 16.80 1.17 -33.00
C ARG A 62 16.44 1.13 -31.51
N LEU A 63 17.39 1.45 -30.62
CA LEU A 63 17.11 1.56 -29.18
C LEU A 63 16.17 2.74 -28.88
N GLU A 64 16.36 3.88 -29.52
CA GLU A 64 15.48 5.05 -29.37
C GLU A 64 14.07 4.75 -29.88
N ASP A 65 13.94 4.04 -31.00
CA ASP A 65 12.67 3.58 -31.58
C ASP A 65 11.93 2.59 -30.67
N ILE A 66 12.63 1.86 -29.80
CA ILE A 66 12.02 0.97 -28.81
C ILE A 66 11.62 1.76 -27.55
N LEU A 67 12.52 2.63 -27.06
CA LEU A 67 12.36 3.40 -25.82
C LEU A 67 11.32 4.52 -25.90
N LYS A 68 11.07 5.07 -27.09
CA LYS A 68 10.18 6.22 -27.31
C LYS A 68 9.14 5.90 -28.39
N ALA A 69 8.82 4.62 -28.55
CA ALA A 69 7.79 4.18 -29.46
C ALA A 69 6.43 4.73 -29.00
N PRO A 70 5.67 5.44 -29.86
CA PRO A 70 4.36 5.92 -29.48
C PRO A 70 3.37 4.78 -29.14
N PHE A 71 2.44 5.01 -28.21
CA PHE A 71 1.41 4.03 -27.85
C PHE A 71 0.48 3.68 -29.00
N HIS A 72 0.23 4.59 -29.95
CA HIS A 72 -0.53 4.26 -31.16
C HIS A 72 0.17 3.19 -32.01
N ASP A 73 1.50 3.14 -32.00
CA ASP A 73 2.30 2.15 -32.74
C ASP A 73 2.48 0.85 -31.94
N THR A 74 2.49 0.92 -30.60
CA THR A 74 2.77 -0.25 -29.74
C THR A 74 1.52 -0.96 -29.23
N LEU A 75 0.37 -0.29 -29.14
CA LEU A 75 -0.91 -0.91 -28.78
C LEU A 75 -1.61 -1.59 -29.97
N THR A 76 -0.92 -1.74 -31.11
CA THR A 76 -1.45 -2.54 -32.23
C THR A 76 -1.56 -4.02 -31.84
N PRO A 77 -2.69 -4.68 -32.16
CA PRO A 77 -2.87 -6.09 -31.84
C PRO A 77 -1.91 -6.98 -32.62
N LYS A 78 -1.61 -8.15 -32.05
CA LYS A 78 -0.76 -9.17 -32.66
C LYS A 78 -1.32 -9.59 -34.02
N PRO A 79 -0.51 -9.53 -35.09
CA PRO A 79 -0.94 -9.96 -36.42
C PRO A 79 -1.07 -11.48 -36.49
N ASP A 80 -2.03 -11.96 -37.29
CA ASP A 80 -2.34 -13.38 -37.48
C ASP A 80 -1.35 -14.06 -38.46
N VAL A 81 -0.06 -13.98 -38.14
CA VAL A 81 1.02 -14.56 -38.92
C VAL A 81 1.64 -15.70 -38.12
N ARG A 82 1.72 -16.90 -38.72
CA ARG A 82 2.33 -18.10 -38.12
C ARG A 82 3.83 -17.88 -37.94
N SER A 83 4.19 -17.19 -36.88
CA SER A 83 5.56 -16.78 -36.60
C SER A 83 6.30 -17.96 -35.98
N ARG A 84 6.91 -18.82 -36.82
CA ARG A 84 8.02 -19.67 -36.35
C ARG A 84 9.16 -18.72 -35.99
N ASN A 85 9.45 -18.62 -34.68
CA ASN A 85 10.50 -17.83 -34.01
C ASN A 85 9.98 -16.55 -33.30
N GLU A 86 9.61 -16.76 -32.04
CA GLU A 86 8.77 -15.99 -31.11
C GLU A 86 9.43 -14.76 -30.45
N TRP A 87 10.34 -14.05 -31.12
CA TRP A 87 11.09 -12.99 -30.43
C TRP A 87 10.70 -11.58 -30.84
N ALA A 88 10.38 -10.77 -29.84
CA ALA A 88 10.17 -9.32 -29.96
C ALA A 88 11.39 -8.56 -29.40
N ASP A 89 11.52 -7.29 -29.80
CA ASP A 89 12.50 -6.40 -29.16
C ASP A 89 12.15 -6.24 -27.67
N SER A 90 13.11 -6.49 -26.78
CA SER A 90 12.86 -6.38 -25.33
C SER A 90 12.95 -4.92 -24.87
N LEU A 91 11.82 -4.40 -24.36
CA LEU A 91 11.78 -3.07 -23.75
C LEU A 91 12.60 -3.04 -22.46
N ARG A 92 12.58 -4.12 -21.66
CA ARG A 92 13.43 -4.26 -20.48
C ARG A 92 14.90 -4.10 -20.84
N PHE A 93 15.38 -4.82 -21.86
CA PHE A 93 16.76 -4.72 -22.33
C PHE A 93 17.11 -3.29 -22.76
N ALA A 94 16.20 -2.63 -23.48
CA ALA A 94 16.41 -1.25 -23.93
C ALA A 94 16.49 -0.26 -22.75
N ILE A 95 15.60 -0.39 -21.75
CA ILE A 95 15.61 0.45 -20.54
C ILE A 95 16.91 0.22 -19.76
N GLU A 96 17.26 -1.03 -19.48
CA GLU A 96 18.51 -1.36 -18.77
C GLU A 96 19.76 -0.82 -19.51
N SER A 97 19.74 -0.86 -20.85
CA SER A 97 20.80 -0.31 -21.69
C SER A 97 20.84 1.22 -21.68
N TYR A 98 19.68 1.89 -21.60
CA TYR A 98 19.62 3.35 -21.52
C TYR A 98 20.12 3.88 -20.18
N VAL A 99 19.78 3.17 -19.10
CA VAL A 99 20.10 3.51 -17.72
C VAL A 99 21.60 3.42 -17.44
N GLY A 100 22.27 2.40 -17.98
CA GLY A 100 23.69 2.16 -17.74
C GLY A 100 23.98 1.65 -16.33
N ILE A 101 24.68 0.53 -16.21
CA ILE A 101 24.98 -0.06 -14.90
C ILE A 101 26.09 0.76 -14.22
N GLY A 102 25.76 1.50 -13.16
CA GLY A 102 26.73 2.13 -12.25
C GLY A 102 27.16 3.55 -12.58
N GLU A 103 26.43 4.29 -13.42
CA GLU A 103 26.71 5.71 -13.71
C GLU A 103 25.94 6.67 -12.79
N GLU A 104 26.55 7.80 -12.40
CA GLU A 104 25.89 8.85 -11.59
C GLU A 104 24.68 9.48 -12.30
N LYS A 105 24.68 9.53 -13.63
CA LYS A 105 23.57 10.10 -14.45
C LYS A 105 22.42 9.12 -14.69
N SER A 106 22.55 7.89 -14.19
CA SER A 106 21.62 6.79 -14.38
C SER A 106 20.23 7.10 -13.79
N GLU A 107 20.19 7.68 -12.59
CA GLU A 107 18.94 8.01 -11.90
C GLU A 107 18.14 9.09 -12.63
N GLU A 108 18.80 10.16 -13.10
CA GLU A 108 18.15 11.27 -13.82
C GLU A 108 17.61 10.84 -15.19
N ASN A 109 18.39 10.06 -15.93
CA ASN A 109 17.96 9.51 -17.22
C ASN A 109 16.71 8.62 -17.05
N LEU A 110 16.73 7.75 -16.04
CA LEU A 110 15.64 6.85 -15.72
C LEU A 110 14.39 7.64 -15.30
N LEU A 111 14.53 8.66 -14.44
CA LEU A 111 13.43 9.55 -14.08
C LEU A 111 12.82 10.25 -15.31
N ASN A 112 13.63 10.78 -16.22
CA ASN A 112 13.14 11.46 -17.42
C ASN A 112 12.38 10.50 -18.35
N LEU A 113 12.88 9.26 -18.52
CA LEU A 113 12.18 8.24 -19.31
C LEU A 113 10.84 7.85 -18.68
N PHE A 114 10.80 7.72 -17.36
CA PHE A 114 9.58 7.37 -16.63
C PHE A 114 8.57 8.51 -16.63
N GLN A 115 9.02 9.77 -16.59
CA GLN A 115 8.17 10.94 -16.79
C GLN A 115 7.58 10.98 -18.20
N TYR A 116 8.36 10.64 -19.23
CA TYR A 116 7.85 10.49 -20.60
C TYR A 116 6.69 9.48 -20.64
N TYR A 117 6.89 8.27 -20.11
CA TYR A 117 5.84 7.25 -20.04
C TYR A 117 4.66 7.60 -19.14
N ASN A 118 4.81 8.53 -18.20
CA ASN A 118 3.68 9.00 -17.41
C ASN A 118 2.85 10.05 -18.17
N SER A 119 3.49 10.86 -19.02
CA SER A 119 2.84 11.88 -19.84
C SER A 119 2.16 11.35 -21.10
N GLU A 120 2.69 10.26 -21.66
CA GLU A 120 2.18 9.67 -22.90
C GLU A 120 0.75 9.10 -22.80
N PRO A 121 0.34 8.42 -21.71
CA PRO A 121 -1.03 7.94 -21.52
C PRO A 121 -2.03 9.08 -21.45
N ALA A 122 -1.66 10.23 -20.85
CA ALA A 122 -2.55 11.40 -20.80
C ALA A 122 -2.83 11.97 -22.20
N ASN A 123 -1.83 11.94 -23.08
CA ASN A 123 -2.00 12.32 -24.49
C ASN A 123 -2.85 11.27 -25.24
N TYR A 124 -2.60 9.98 -25.02
CA TYR A 124 -3.32 8.89 -25.69
C TYR A 124 -4.78 8.71 -25.24
N ALA A 125 -5.05 8.83 -23.93
CA ALA A 125 -6.39 8.66 -23.35
C ALA A 125 -7.40 9.72 -23.83
N SER A 126 -6.92 10.86 -24.32
CA SER A 126 -7.77 11.86 -24.97
C SER A 126 -8.32 11.42 -26.33
N GLU A 127 -7.73 10.38 -26.94
CA GLU A 127 -8.02 9.92 -28.30
C GLU A 127 -8.64 8.51 -28.38
N SER A 128 -8.40 7.61 -27.41
CA SER A 128 -8.96 6.24 -27.44
C SER A 128 -9.10 5.59 -26.05
N GLN A 129 -10.32 5.19 -25.68
CA GLN A 129 -10.62 4.44 -24.44
C GLN A 129 -10.30 2.93 -24.53
N GLN A 130 -9.90 2.42 -25.70
CA GLN A 130 -9.93 0.98 -26.00
C GLN A 130 -8.79 0.14 -25.39
N HIS A 131 -7.85 0.72 -24.64
CA HIS A 131 -6.68 0.01 -24.11
C HIS A 131 -6.32 0.36 -22.65
N LEU A 132 -7.29 0.83 -21.86
CA LEU A 132 -7.06 1.26 -20.48
C LEU A 132 -6.43 0.15 -19.62
N GLU A 133 -6.91 -1.09 -19.74
CA GLU A 133 -6.40 -2.26 -19.00
C GLU A 133 -4.94 -2.56 -19.34
N GLN A 134 -4.56 -2.50 -20.61
CA GLN A 134 -3.16 -2.74 -21.03
C GLN A 134 -2.21 -1.67 -20.54
N LEU A 135 -2.66 -0.41 -20.52
CA LEU A 135 -1.88 0.70 -19.98
C LEU A 135 -1.68 0.56 -18.47
N GLN A 136 -2.66 0.04 -17.74
CA GLN A 136 -2.53 -0.27 -16.30
C GLN A 136 -1.47 -1.36 -16.08
N VAL A 137 -1.53 -2.46 -16.83
CA VAL A 137 -0.56 -3.55 -16.76
C VAL A 137 0.85 -3.07 -17.11
N PHE A 138 0.98 -2.25 -18.15
CA PHE A 138 2.25 -1.63 -18.52
C PHE A 138 2.81 -0.76 -17.38
N ARG A 139 1.97 0.08 -16.75
CA ARG A 139 2.39 0.93 -15.62
C ARG A 139 2.86 0.11 -14.43
N GLN A 140 2.15 -0.96 -14.07
CA GLN A 140 2.55 -1.86 -12.98
C GLN A 140 3.87 -2.58 -13.27
N TRP A 141 4.02 -3.10 -14.48
CA TRP A 141 5.28 -3.69 -14.94
C TRP A 141 6.44 -2.70 -14.88
N LEU A 142 6.23 -1.47 -15.35
CA LEU A 142 7.25 -0.42 -15.36
C LEU A 142 7.65 -0.02 -13.93
N ARG A 143 6.68 0.02 -12.99
CA ARG A 143 6.94 0.23 -11.55
C ARG A 143 7.81 -0.89 -10.97
N SER A 144 7.44 -2.15 -11.18
CA SER A 144 8.22 -3.31 -10.72
C SER A 144 9.65 -3.29 -11.26
N LEU A 145 9.81 -2.85 -12.51
CA LEU A 145 11.12 -2.64 -13.10
C LEU A 145 11.92 -1.53 -12.39
N ALA A 146 11.31 -0.39 -12.06
CA ALA A 146 11.97 0.66 -11.29
C ALA A 146 12.42 0.20 -9.89
N GLU A 147 11.59 -0.61 -9.22
CA GLU A 147 11.92 -1.21 -7.93
C GLU A 147 13.12 -2.17 -8.05
N THR A 148 13.12 -3.01 -9.09
CA THR A 148 14.23 -3.92 -9.41
C THR A 148 15.53 -3.16 -9.69
N LEU A 149 15.43 -2.02 -10.38
CA LEU A 149 16.56 -1.14 -10.67
C LEU A 149 16.95 -0.23 -9.49
N LYS A 150 16.27 -0.37 -8.33
CA LYS A 150 16.53 0.38 -7.09
C LYS A 150 16.38 1.91 -7.25
N VAL A 151 15.41 2.37 -8.04
CA VAL A 151 15.11 3.80 -8.24
C VAL A 151 13.74 4.16 -7.66
N PRO A 152 13.63 4.33 -6.33
CA PRO A 152 12.34 4.53 -5.66
C PRO A 152 11.66 5.85 -6.06
N LYS A 153 12.42 6.88 -6.46
CA LYS A 153 11.84 8.15 -6.94
C LYS A 153 11.08 7.96 -8.26
N ALA A 154 11.52 7.08 -9.14
CA ALA A 154 10.84 6.79 -10.40
C ALA A 154 9.58 5.96 -10.17
N ALA A 155 9.65 4.95 -9.29
CA ALA A 155 8.47 4.20 -8.85
C ALA A 155 7.41 5.14 -8.24
N ALA A 156 7.84 6.11 -7.42
CA ALA A 156 6.94 7.09 -6.82
C ALA A 156 6.30 8.06 -7.83
N VAL A 157 6.94 8.33 -8.98
CA VAL A 157 6.35 9.13 -10.07
C VAL A 157 5.23 8.36 -10.77
N LEU A 158 5.44 7.07 -11.04
CA LEU A 158 4.40 6.19 -11.63
C LEU A 158 3.22 5.94 -10.69
N ASP A 159 3.46 6.05 -9.38
CA ASP A 159 2.46 5.93 -8.33
C ASP A 159 1.58 7.19 -8.17
N ARG A 160 1.92 8.32 -8.81
CA ARG A 160 1.14 9.57 -8.67
C ARG A 160 -0.24 9.53 -9.34
N ASP A 161 -0.42 8.68 -10.34
CA ASP A 161 -1.68 8.50 -11.08
C ASP A 161 -2.43 7.23 -10.69
N GLN A 162 -1.85 6.34 -9.87
CA GLN A 162 -2.63 5.23 -9.34
C GLN A 162 -3.59 5.79 -8.27
N ASP A 163 -4.82 5.90 -8.72
CA ASP A 163 -6.09 6.03 -8.04
C ASP A 163 -6.30 5.10 -6.81
N THR A 164 -5.26 4.48 -6.25
CA THR A 164 -5.26 3.61 -5.07
C THR A 164 -5.07 4.35 -3.75
N ARG A 165 -4.78 5.67 -3.77
CA ARG A 165 -4.62 6.46 -2.53
C ARG A 165 -5.92 6.97 -1.94
N THR A 166 -7.00 7.05 -2.71
CA THR A 166 -8.27 7.49 -2.15
C THR A 166 -8.98 6.28 -1.58
N PRO A 167 -9.07 6.17 -0.24
CA PRO A 167 -9.80 5.08 0.35
C PRO A 167 -11.27 5.14 -0.05
N THR A 168 -11.88 3.97 -0.17
CA THR A 168 -13.30 3.84 -0.44
C THR A 168 -14.12 4.46 0.68
N THR A 169 -15.18 5.16 0.32
CA THR A 169 -16.09 5.85 1.25
C THR A 169 -17.48 5.22 1.26
N ALA A 170 -17.63 4.02 0.70
CA ALA A 170 -18.91 3.32 0.53
C ALA A 170 -19.69 3.12 1.85
N PHE A 171 -19.00 3.09 2.99
CA PHE A 171 -19.67 3.05 4.29
C PHE A 171 -20.52 4.32 4.58
N LEU A 172 -20.26 5.45 3.91
CA LEU A 172 -21.03 6.69 4.04
C LEU A 172 -22.34 6.66 3.25
N ASP A 173 -22.36 5.96 2.11
CA ASP A 173 -23.54 5.89 1.23
C ASP A 173 -24.60 4.91 1.74
N ARG A 174 -24.28 4.15 2.80
CA ARG A 174 -25.19 3.18 3.36
C ARG A 174 -26.35 3.88 4.09
N ALA A 175 -27.58 3.50 3.75
CA ALA A 175 -28.76 4.08 4.36
C ALA A 175 -28.71 3.95 5.89
N ALA A 176 -28.89 5.08 6.58
CA ALA A 176 -28.87 5.21 8.04
C ALA A 176 -29.82 4.25 8.82
N ARG A 177 -30.66 3.47 8.12
CA ARG A 177 -31.64 2.55 8.70
C ARG A 177 -31.34 1.07 8.45
N SER A 178 -30.36 0.74 7.60
CA SER A 178 -29.94 -0.66 7.48
C SER A 178 -29.18 -1.03 8.75
N HIS A 179 -29.76 -1.92 9.56
CA HIS A 179 -29.08 -2.52 10.70
C HIS A 179 -28.10 -3.61 10.25
N ASP A 180 -28.04 -3.84 8.95
CA ASP A 180 -27.19 -4.84 8.33
C ASP A 180 -25.72 -4.46 8.51
N PHE A 181 -24.98 -5.43 8.99
CA PHE A 181 -23.54 -5.32 9.22
C PHE A 181 -22.80 -5.14 7.89
N PHE A 182 -21.78 -4.28 7.86
CA PHE A 182 -20.96 -4.00 6.67
C PHE A 182 -19.57 -4.61 6.81
N VAL A 183 -19.17 -5.45 5.85
CA VAL A 183 -17.76 -5.81 5.68
C VAL A 183 -17.19 -4.87 4.63
N TRP A 184 -16.17 -4.11 5.00
CA TRP A 184 -15.64 -3.01 4.21
C TRP A 184 -14.18 -3.25 3.83
N ASP A 185 -13.88 -3.21 2.53
CA ASP A 185 -12.52 -3.07 2.04
C ASP A 185 -12.22 -1.58 1.74
N PRO A 186 -11.29 -0.93 2.47
CA PRO A 186 -10.90 0.44 2.21
C PRO A 186 -10.27 0.68 0.84
N ARG A 187 -9.87 -0.37 0.11
CA ARG A 187 -9.20 -0.29 -1.19
C ARG A 187 -10.16 -0.35 -2.38
N CYS A 188 -11.33 -0.97 -2.22
CA CYS A 188 -12.22 -1.31 -3.35
C CYS A 188 -13.49 -0.46 -3.33
N GLU A 189 -13.74 0.33 -4.37
CA GLU A 189 -15.08 0.88 -4.60
C GLU A 189 -15.91 -0.28 -5.16
N TYR A 190 -16.76 -0.89 -4.34
CA TYR A 190 -17.71 -1.89 -4.82
C TYR A 190 -18.62 -1.21 -5.87
N SER A 191 -18.32 -1.41 -7.16
CA SER A 191 -19.36 -1.33 -8.18
C SER A 191 -20.25 -2.54 -7.94
N GLU A 192 -21.54 -2.32 -7.70
CA GLU A 192 -22.57 -3.37 -7.79
C GLU A 192 -22.62 -3.87 -9.25
N GLY A 193 -21.64 -4.70 -9.60
CA GLY A 193 -21.57 -5.54 -10.77
C GLY A 193 -21.15 -6.90 -10.25
N GLU A 194 -21.89 -7.92 -10.64
CA GLU A 194 -21.80 -9.29 -10.13
C GLU A 194 -20.35 -9.74 -9.97
N ALA A 195 -20.05 -10.33 -8.81
CA ALA A 195 -18.82 -11.06 -8.56
C ALA A 195 -18.79 -12.33 -9.41
N ASP A 196 -18.65 -12.17 -10.71
CA ASP A 196 -17.91 -13.12 -11.52
C ASP A 196 -16.51 -12.54 -11.66
N GLU A 197 -15.53 -13.32 -11.18
CA GLU A 197 -14.11 -13.17 -11.55
C GLU A 197 -13.98 -13.43 -13.06
N GLU A 198 -14.57 -12.59 -13.91
CA GLU A 198 -14.45 -12.70 -15.36
C GLU A 198 -13.03 -12.28 -15.73
N LEU A 199 -12.14 -13.27 -15.74
CA LEU A 199 -10.82 -13.23 -16.37
C LEU A 199 -10.92 -12.47 -17.70
N THR A 200 -10.47 -11.22 -17.70
CA THR A 200 -10.64 -10.36 -18.86
C THR A 200 -9.57 -10.74 -19.87
N ASN A 201 -9.99 -11.33 -20.98
CA ASN A 201 -9.10 -11.68 -22.07
C ASN A 201 -8.79 -10.42 -22.89
N ILE A 202 -7.59 -9.87 -22.71
CA ILE A 202 -7.11 -8.73 -23.51
C ILE A 202 -6.39 -9.21 -24.76
N PRO A 203 -6.45 -8.47 -25.89
CA PRO A 203 -5.67 -8.80 -27.06
C PRO A 203 -4.17 -8.60 -26.79
N VAL A 204 -3.32 -9.53 -27.23
CA VAL A 204 -1.87 -9.35 -27.20
C VAL A 204 -1.49 -8.20 -28.11
N THR A 205 -0.77 -7.20 -27.60
CA THR A 205 -0.26 -6.07 -28.39
C THR A 205 1.26 -6.09 -28.51
N LEU A 206 1.81 -5.29 -29.43
CA LEU A 206 3.25 -5.13 -29.56
C LEU A 206 3.90 -4.66 -28.23
N LEU A 207 3.24 -3.79 -27.47
CA LEU A 207 3.71 -3.32 -26.18
C LEU A 207 3.87 -4.49 -25.20
N TYR A 208 2.85 -5.35 -25.09
CA TYR A 208 2.90 -6.55 -24.27
C TYR A 208 4.08 -7.45 -24.69
N CYS A 209 4.21 -7.73 -25.99
CA CYS A 209 5.34 -8.53 -26.50
C CYS A 209 6.70 -7.93 -26.14
N ARG A 210 6.85 -6.61 -26.17
CA ARG A 210 8.10 -5.92 -25.81
C ARG A 210 8.38 -5.95 -24.30
N MET A 211 7.35 -5.91 -23.45
CA MET A 211 7.49 -6.01 -21.99
C MET A 211 8.12 -7.35 -21.59
N HIS A 212 7.69 -8.44 -22.25
CA HIS A 212 8.15 -9.80 -21.97
C HIS A 212 9.33 -10.23 -22.86
N GLY A 213 9.57 -9.55 -23.99
CA GLY A 213 10.64 -9.88 -24.95
C GLY A 213 10.30 -11.07 -25.87
N GLU A 214 9.06 -11.53 -25.83
CA GLU A 214 8.57 -12.70 -26.54
C GLU A 214 7.18 -12.45 -27.13
N ILE A 215 6.81 -13.21 -28.16
CA ILE A 215 5.49 -13.16 -28.78
C ILE A 215 4.74 -14.42 -28.34
N PRO A 216 3.72 -14.32 -27.46
CA PRO A 216 2.92 -15.47 -27.01
C PRO A 216 2.31 -16.22 -28.20
N GLU A 217 2.00 -17.51 -28.08
CA GLU A 217 1.29 -18.26 -29.13
C GLU A 217 -0.16 -17.78 -29.29
N SER A 218 -0.84 -17.51 -28.18
CA SER A 218 -2.22 -17.01 -28.13
C SER A 218 -2.36 -15.60 -28.74
N GLN A 219 -3.57 -15.26 -29.19
CA GLN A 219 -3.92 -13.89 -29.62
C GLN A 219 -4.42 -13.03 -28.46
N THR A 220 -4.83 -13.65 -27.36
CA THR A 220 -5.25 -12.99 -26.13
C THR A 220 -4.41 -13.48 -24.96
N VAL A 221 -4.29 -12.64 -23.94
CA VAL A 221 -3.71 -12.99 -22.65
C VAL A 221 -4.78 -12.80 -21.60
N VAL A 222 -4.88 -13.78 -20.72
CA VAL A 222 -5.68 -13.67 -19.51
C VAL A 222 -4.95 -12.71 -18.59
N LEU A 223 -5.53 -11.54 -18.35
CA LEU A 223 -5.17 -10.82 -17.15
C LEU A 223 -5.89 -11.51 -16.02
N SER A 224 -5.12 -12.23 -15.20
CA SER A 224 -5.45 -12.18 -13.79
C SER A 224 -5.37 -10.69 -13.45
N GLN A 225 -6.51 -10.06 -13.19
CA GLN A 225 -6.52 -9.14 -12.06
C GLN A 225 -6.12 -10.01 -10.87
N GLU A 226 -4.83 -10.33 -10.73
CA GLU A 226 -4.23 -10.19 -9.42
C GLU A 226 -4.64 -8.78 -9.08
N GLU A 227 -5.71 -8.69 -8.27
CA GLU A 227 -6.22 -7.47 -7.69
C GLU A 227 -4.98 -6.59 -7.57
N ALA A 228 -4.94 -5.46 -8.26
CA ALA A 228 -3.90 -4.48 -8.04
C ALA A 228 -4.12 -4.04 -6.59
N ILE A 229 -3.71 -4.89 -5.66
CA ILE A 229 -3.71 -4.75 -4.23
C ILE A 229 -2.62 -3.73 -4.10
N GLY A 230 -3.00 -2.48 -4.34
CA GLY A 230 -2.22 -1.35 -3.91
C GLY A 230 -1.87 -1.66 -2.46
N ASP A 231 -0.59 -1.43 -2.12
CA ASP A 231 -0.08 -1.63 -0.78
C ASP A 231 -1.17 -1.23 0.23
N PRO A 232 -1.73 -2.16 1.03
CA PRO A 232 -2.87 -1.86 1.89
C PRO A 232 -2.53 -0.73 2.87
N GLN A 233 -1.25 -0.53 3.16
CA GLN A 233 -0.76 0.53 4.03
C GLN A 233 -0.74 1.91 3.35
N SER A 234 -0.84 1.96 2.03
CA SER A 234 -0.87 3.20 1.25
C SER A 234 -2.08 4.07 1.60
N ILE A 235 -3.20 3.49 2.04
CA ILE A 235 -4.39 4.23 2.48
C ILE A 235 -4.08 5.15 3.67
N TRP A 236 -3.13 4.79 4.54
CA TRP A 236 -2.74 5.58 5.71
C TRP A 236 -1.67 6.63 5.40
N THR A 237 -1.21 6.71 4.15
CA THR A 237 -0.20 7.69 3.72
C THR A 237 -0.80 9.03 3.29
N LEU A 238 -2.13 9.19 3.35
CA LEU A 238 -2.84 10.40 2.92
C LEU A 238 -2.15 11.68 3.45
N ASP A 239 -1.59 12.45 2.51
CA ASP A 239 -0.99 13.76 2.79
C ASP A 239 -1.96 14.85 2.36
N ARG A 240 -2.02 15.94 3.13
CA ARG A 240 -2.89 17.10 2.86
C ARG A 240 -2.57 17.75 1.49
N GLY A 241 -1.36 17.54 0.96
CA GLY A 241 -0.93 17.97 -0.37
C GLY A 241 -1.17 16.97 -1.50
N SER A 242 -1.68 15.76 -1.21
CA SER A 242 -2.00 14.77 -2.24
C SER A 242 -3.28 15.22 -2.96
N THR A 243 -3.22 15.30 -4.29
CA THR A 243 -4.37 15.57 -5.15
C THR A 243 -5.39 14.44 -4.97
N VAL A 244 -6.39 14.65 -4.13
CA VAL A 244 -7.59 13.81 -4.07
C VAL A 244 -8.19 13.79 -5.48
N LYS A 245 -8.71 12.64 -5.92
CA LYS A 245 -9.39 12.52 -7.22
C LYS A 245 -10.34 13.71 -7.42
N PRO A 246 -10.35 14.38 -8.58
CA PRO A 246 -11.30 15.44 -8.87
C PRO A 246 -12.72 14.85 -8.82
N GLY A 247 -13.42 15.02 -7.70
CA GLY A 247 -14.78 14.52 -7.49
C GLY A 247 -15.07 13.96 -6.10
N LYS A 248 -14.07 13.48 -5.34
CA LYS A 248 -14.28 13.05 -3.95
C LYS A 248 -13.87 14.13 -2.96
N PRO A 249 -14.71 14.49 -1.98
CA PRO A 249 -14.35 15.55 -1.06
C PRO A 249 -13.34 15.02 -0.03
N PHE A 250 -12.43 15.91 0.39
CA PHE A 250 -11.30 15.58 1.25
C PHE A 250 -11.74 15.00 2.61
N LEU A 251 -12.94 15.35 3.06
CA LEU A 251 -13.47 14.97 4.37
C LEU A 251 -13.86 13.49 4.41
N GLU A 252 -14.46 12.96 3.35
CA GLU A 252 -14.90 11.58 3.25
C GLU A 252 -13.69 10.64 3.22
N CYS A 253 -12.66 11.01 2.46
CA CYS A 253 -11.38 10.30 2.48
C CYS A 253 -10.75 10.36 3.89
N GLN A 254 -10.85 11.49 4.58
CA GLN A 254 -10.36 11.62 5.96
C GLN A 254 -11.10 10.66 6.91
N GLU A 255 -12.43 10.58 6.82
CA GLU A 255 -13.25 9.65 7.61
C GLU A 255 -12.87 8.19 7.33
N ALA A 256 -12.65 7.83 6.08
CA ALA A 256 -12.22 6.49 5.70
C ALA A 256 -10.83 6.14 6.25
N VAL A 257 -9.86 7.07 6.20
CA VAL A 257 -8.55 6.85 6.85
C VAL A 257 -8.72 6.66 8.36
N ILE A 258 -9.52 7.49 9.02
CA ILE A 258 -9.75 7.38 10.47
C ILE A 258 -10.38 6.04 10.83
N LEU A 259 -11.46 5.66 10.15
CA LEU A 259 -12.20 4.44 10.44
C LEU A 259 -11.35 3.19 10.15
N SER A 260 -10.68 3.14 8.99
CA SER A 260 -9.81 2.00 8.64
C SER A 260 -8.64 1.84 9.60
N SER A 261 -7.99 2.95 10.00
CA SER A 261 -6.92 2.89 11.01
C SER A 261 -7.45 2.38 12.34
N ILE A 262 -8.55 2.90 12.87
CA ILE A 262 -9.11 2.43 14.16
C ILE A 262 -9.48 0.95 14.11
N LEU A 263 -10.15 0.51 13.04
CA LEU A 263 -10.57 -0.89 12.92
C LEU A 263 -9.39 -1.83 12.72
N PHE A 264 -8.35 -1.41 11.99
CA PHE A 264 -7.11 -2.19 11.83
C PHE A 264 -6.32 -2.27 13.13
N LEU A 265 -6.23 -1.17 13.88
CA LEU A 265 -5.61 -1.20 15.21
C LEU A 265 -6.41 -2.07 16.19
N HIS A 266 -7.69 -2.32 15.91
CA HIS A 266 -8.54 -3.19 16.72
C HIS A 266 -8.52 -4.65 16.27
N SER A 267 -8.05 -4.96 15.05
CA SER A 267 -8.13 -6.31 14.49
C SER A 267 -7.11 -7.26 15.13
N ASN A 268 -7.47 -7.80 16.29
CA ASN A 268 -6.89 -9.01 16.86
C ASN A 268 -7.76 -10.22 16.49
N GLU A 269 -7.13 -11.38 16.33
CA GLU A 269 -7.68 -12.60 15.72
C GLU A 269 -8.95 -13.16 16.39
N ASP A 270 -9.33 -12.69 17.59
CA ASP A 270 -10.53 -13.15 18.27
C ASP A 270 -11.26 -12.05 19.06
N ARG A 271 -12.51 -11.80 18.65
CA ARG A 271 -13.67 -11.38 19.48
C ARG A 271 -13.67 -9.98 20.11
N ARG A 272 -14.22 -9.03 19.35
CA ARG A 272 -15.39 -8.15 19.68
C ARG A 272 -15.46 -7.05 18.62
N ARG A 273 -16.56 -6.92 17.88
CA ARG A 273 -16.63 -5.90 16.83
C ARG A 273 -16.72 -4.50 17.46
N LEU A 274 -15.73 -3.65 17.21
CA LEU A 274 -15.66 -2.31 17.78
C LEU A 274 -16.87 -1.43 17.38
N VAL A 275 -17.25 -1.43 16.10
CA VAL A 275 -18.43 -0.71 15.60
C VAL A 275 -19.57 -1.70 15.31
N SER A 276 -20.11 -2.28 16.38
CA SER A 276 -21.24 -3.24 16.30
C SER A 276 -22.61 -2.57 16.11
N SER A 277 -22.73 -1.30 16.48
CA SER A 277 -23.95 -0.50 16.38
C SER A 277 -23.64 0.86 15.75
N PRO A 278 -24.65 1.58 15.23
CA PRO A 278 -24.42 2.89 14.64
C PRO A 278 -23.75 3.86 15.62
N PHE A 279 -22.60 4.41 15.23
CA PHE A 279 -21.84 5.34 16.05
C PHE A 279 -22.08 6.79 15.64
N PRO A 280 -22.20 7.75 16.58
CA PRO A 280 -22.30 7.54 18.03
C PRO A 280 -23.68 7.05 18.52
N ASN A 281 -24.73 7.22 17.72
CA ASN A 281 -26.08 6.73 18.00
C ASN A 281 -26.93 6.70 16.72
N GLU A 282 -28.11 6.07 16.77
CA GLU A 282 -29.04 5.93 15.65
C GLU A 282 -29.59 7.25 15.10
N GLY A 283 -29.59 8.33 15.90
CA GLY A 283 -30.12 9.63 15.48
C GLY A 283 -29.13 10.46 14.65
N PHE A 284 -27.83 10.29 14.88
CA PHE A 284 -26.75 11.02 14.21
C PHE A 284 -25.62 10.07 13.87
N ILE A 285 -25.82 9.25 12.84
CA ILE A 285 -24.87 8.21 12.44
C ILE A 285 -23.71 8.86 11.69
N ARG A 286 -22.51 8.71 12.26
CA ARG A 286 -21.23 9.02 11.61
C ARG A 286 -20.63 7.76 10.98
N TYR A 287 -20.70 6.62 11.67
CA TYR A 287 -20.28 5.32 11.14
C TYR A 287 -21.40 4.28 11.34
N PRO A 288 -21.80 3.55 10.29
CA PRO A 288 -22.71 2.41 10.43
C PRO A 288 -21.99 1.22 11.11
N PRO A 289 -22.72 0.16 11.50
CA PRO A 289 -22.11 -1.09 11.94
C PRO A 289 -21.17 -1.65 10.85
N VAL A 290 -19.87 -1.72 11.13
CA VAL A 290 -18.84 -2.00 10.12
C VAL A 290 -17.63 -2.73 10.71
N SER A 291 -17.06 -3.67 9.94
CA SER A 291 -15.71 -4.21 10.12
C SER A 291 -14.90 -4.14 8.83
N LEU A 292 -13.59 -4.30 8.97
CA LEU A 292 -12.72 -4.48 7.81
C LEU A 292 -12.91 -5.87 7.19
N ASP A 293 -12.64 -5.98 5.90
CA ASP A 293 -12.50 -7.25 5.19
C ASP A 293 -11.27 -8.03 5.71
N ASP A 294 -11.44 -9.32 6.01
CA ASP A 294 -10.38 -10.17 6.56
C ASP A 294 -9.18 -10.30 5.60
N ARG A 295 -9.40 -10.21 4.28
CA ARG A 295 -8.32 -10.19 3.28
C ARG A 295 -7.49 -8.92 3.44
N PHE A 296 -8.15 -7.76 3.60
CA PHE A 296 -7.44 -6.50 3.82
C PHE A 296 -6.59 -6.56 5.10
N VAL A 297 -7.16 -7.05 6.20
CA VAL A 297 -6.43 -7.17 7.48
C VAL A 297 -5.23 -8.09 7.33
N THR A 298 -5.41 -9.28 6.76
CA THR A 298 -4.32 -10.24 6.52
C THR A 298 -3.19 -9.60 5.69
N TYR A 299 -3.52 -9.00 4.55
CA TYR A 299 -2.52 -8.34 3.68
C TYR A 299 -1.82 -7.17 4.36
N ALA A 300 -2.52 -6.39 5.18
CA ALA A 300 -1.91 -5.29 5.93
C ALA A 300 -0.99 -5.79 7.05
N SER A 301 -1.36 -6.88 7.72
CA SER A 301 -0.64 -7.49 8.84
C SER A 301 0.58 -8.30 8.44
N ASP A 302 0.67 -8.81 7.20
CA ASP A 302 1.85 -9.49 6.67
C ASP A 302 3.14 -8.63 6.75
N CYS A 303 3.00 -7.31 6.93
CA CYS A 303 4.08 -6.36 7.23
C CYS A 303 4.05 -5.90 8.71
N SER A 304 4.30 -6.83 9.63
CA SER A 304 3.80 -6.83 11.03
C SER A 304 4.20 -5.70 12.00
N ILE A 305 5.03 -4.71 11.62
CA ILE A 305 5.33 -3.53 12.48
C ILE A 305 5.07 -2.23 11.75
N ALA A 306 5.46 -2.17 10.48
CA ALA A 306 5.39 -0.95 9.70
C ALA A 306 3.94 -0.54 9.36
N ALA A 307 3.01 -1.50 9.33
CA ALA A 307 1.58 -1.24 9.14
C ALA A 307 0.97 -0.52 10.36
N TRP A 308 1.25 -1.03 11.56
CA TRP A 308 0.77 -0.46 12.81
C TRP A 308 1.25 0.99 13.03
N GLU A 309 2.55 1.23 12.81
CA GLU A 309 3.14 2.56 12.91
C GLU A 309 2.48 3.53 11.92
N ARG A 310 2.19 3.09 10.69
CA ARG A 310 1.51 3.91 9.67
C ARG A 310 0.08 4.25 10.06
N ALA A 311 -0.71 3.29 10.51
CA ALA A 311 -2.07 3.52 10.99
C ALA A 311 -2.10 4.48 12.19
N THR A 312 -1.21 4.28 13.15
CA THR A 312 -1.06 5.18 14.32
C THR A 312 -0.64 6.58 13.90
N GLN A 313 0.29 6.71 12.96
CA GLN A 313 0.74 7.99 12.42
C GLN A 313 -0.37 8.71 11.63
N ALA A 314 -1.21 7.98 10.89
CA ALA A 314 -2.38 8.54 10.22
C ALA A 314 -3.37 9.14 11.22
N LEU A 315 -3.71 8.41 12.28
CA LEU A 315 -4.55 8.94 13.37
C LEU A 315 -3.93 10.17 14.03
N ARG A 316 -2.61 10.17 14.25
CA ARG A 316 -1.91 11.33 14.81
C ARG A 316 -2.03 12.57 13.94
N LYS A 317 -1.89 12.43 12.62
CA LYS A 317 -2.07 13.55 11.66
C LYS A 317 -3.50 14.08 11.67
N LEU A 318 -4.48 13.20 11.85
CA LEU A 318 -5.92 13.50 11.76
C LEU A 318 -6.60 13.67 13.13
N ILE A 319 -5.82 13.73 14.22
CA ILE A 319 -6.30 13.57 15.60
C ILE A 319 -7.43 14.51 16.01
N LYS A 320 -7.53 15.69 15.38
CA LYS A 320 -8.60 16.66 15.64
C LYS A 320 -9.98 16.22 15.13
N ALA A 321 -10.02 15.30 14.18
CA ALA A 321 -11.26 14.74 13.63
C ALA A 321 -11.57 13.35 14.19
N VAL A 322 -10.57 12.66 14.76
CA VAL A 322 -10.74 11.32 15.32
C VAL A 322 -11.78 11.33 16.44
N PRO A 323 -12.84 10.50 16.38
CA PRO A 323 -13.81 10.44 17.46
C PRO A 323 -13.20 9.82 18.73
N ALA A 324 -12.93 10.67 19.73
CA ALA A 324 -12.27 10.26 20.98
C ALA A 324 -13.02 9.16 21.75
N ARG A 325 -14.35 9.05 21.62
CA ARG A 325 -15.11 7.93 22.22
C ARG A 325 -14.76 6.59 21.59
N LEU A 326 -14.70 6.54 20.26
CA LEU A 326 -14.38 5.32 19.54
C LEU A 326 -12.94 4.87 19.82
N LEU A 327 -12.01 5.82 19.89
CA LEU A 327 -10.62 5.56 20.29
C LEU A 327 -10.54 4.99 21.72
N ARG A 328 -11.39 5.45 22.65
CA ARG A 328 -11.47 4.93 24.02
C ARG A 328 -11.98 3.51 24.03
N ASP A 329 -13.04 3.24 23.30
CA ASP A 329 -13.65 1.91 23.24
C ASP A 329 -12.66 0.90 22.61
N MET A 330 -11.87 1.32 21.62
CA MET A 330 -10.76 0.54 21.06
C MET A 330 -9.70 0.23 22.12
N ALA A 331 -9.19 1.26 22.83
CA ALA A 331 -8.16 1.08 23.86
C ALA A 331 -8.64 0.19 25.03
N MET A 332 -9.92 0.31 25.40
CA MET A 332 -10.52 -0.53 26.45
C MET A 332 -10.69 -1.98 25.98
N SER A 333 -11.07 -2.21 24.71
CA SER A 333 -11.12 -3.57 24.15
C SER A 333 -9.74 -4.20 24.14
N LEU A 334 -8.72 -3.50 23.63
CA LEU A 334 -7.34 -4.01 23.60
C LEU A 334 -6.82 -4.35 25.01
N LEU A 335 -7.21 -3.58 26.02
CA LEU A 335 -6.84 -3.86 27.41
C LEU A 335 -7.58 -5.08 27.99
N ASP A 336 -8.85 -5.29 27.60
CA ASP A 336 -9.58 -6.52 27.93
C ASP A 336 -8.87 -7.73 27.29
N ASP A 337 -8.52 -7.62 26.01
CA ASP A 337 -7.85 -8.69 25.25
C ASP A 337 -6.47 -9.01 25.86
N ALA A 338 -5.71 -7.98 26.26
CA ALA A 338 -4.43 -8.16 26.93
C ALA A 338 -4.53 -8.94 28.25
N ALA A 339 -5.69 -8.90 28.94
CA ALA A 339 -5.91 -9.66 30.18
C ALA A 339 -6.08 -11.17 29.91
N ASP A 340 -6.56 -11.54 28.72
CA ASP A 340 -6.76 -12.92 28.29
C ASP A 340 -5.49 -13.53 27.65
N ILE A 341 -4.56 -12.68 27.19
CA ILE A 341 -3.27 -13.10 26.62
C ILE A 341 -2.25 -13.42 27.73
N SER A 342 -1.48 -14.51 27.53
CA SER A 342 -0.40 -14.89 28.44
C SER A 342 0.65 -13.76 28.57
N PRO A 343 1.04 -13.34 29.79
CA PRO A 343 1.99 -12.25 30.02
C PRO A 343 3.44 -12.55 29.58
N LYS A 344 3.68 -13.73 28.98
CA LYS A 344 4.96 -14.16 28.44
C LYS A 344 4.97 -14.23 26.90
N SER A 345 3.86 -13.92 26.22
CA SER A 345 3.85 -13.88 24.77
C SER A 345 4.26 -12.50 24.25
N ASP A 346 4.88 -12.46 23.07
CA ASP A 346 5.21 -11.21 22.40
C ASP A 346 3.93 -10.41 22.05
N ASP A 347 2.80 -11.11 21.80
CA ASP A 347 1.50 -10.48 21.51
C ASP A 347 0.95 -9.68 22.70
N HIS A 348 1.27 -10.08 23.94
CA HIS A 348 0.88 -9.33 25.13
C HIS A 348 1.58 -7.97 25.17
N ASP A 349 2.89 -7.96 24.91
CA ASP A 349 3.69 -6.74 24.91
C ASP A 349 3.29 -5.80 23.76
N ILE A 350 3.01 -6.34 22.58
CA ILE A 350 2.48 -5.58 21.43
C ILE A 350 1.12 -4.95 21.80
N THR A 351 0.19 -5.74 22.35
CA THR A 351 -1.14 -5.24 22.72
C THR A 351 -1.07 -4.14 23.77
N LEU A 352 -0.17 -4.25 24.76
CA LEU A 352 0.03 -3.20 25.75
C LEU A 352 0.67 -1.94 25.16
N LEU A 353 1.64 -2.08 24.24
CA LEU A 353 2.19 -0.94 23.52
C LEU A 353 1.09 -0.18 22.77
N ASN A 354 0.20 -0.92 22.10
CA ASN A 354 -0.95 -0.39 21.36
C ASN A 354 -1.90 0.40 22.26
N VAL A 355 -2.18 -0.09 23.46
CA VAL A 355 -2.95 0.65 24.48
C VAL A 355 -2.24 1.94 24.89
N THR A 356 -0.91 1.89 25.10
CA THR A 356 -0.16 3.09 25.47
C THR A 356 -0.10 4.14 24.35
N ASP A 357 -0.03 3.72 23.08
CA ASP A 357 -0.09 4.62 21.93
C ASP A 357 -1.46 5.30 21.82
N ALA A 358 -2.55 4.57 22.07
CA ALA A 358 -3.89 5.15 22.14
C ALA A 358 -3.99 6.20 23.26
N ILE A 359 -3.34 5.97 24.41
CA ILE A 359 -3.26 6.94 25.52
C ILE A 359 -2.54 8.23 25.10
N VAL A 360 -1.43 8.09 24.36
CA VAL A 360 -0.71 9.24 23.80
C VAL A 360 -1.59 10.00 22.80
N LEU A 361 -2.36 9.30 21.96
CA LEU A 361 -3.31 9.92 21.02
C LEU A 361 -4.41 10.71 21.73
N PHE A 362 -4.97 10.24 22.86
CA PHE A 362 -5.94 11.05 23.63
C PHE A 362 -5.36 12.37 24.10
N GLY A 363 -4.11 12.37 24.55
CA GLY A 363 -3.41 13.59 24.96
C GLY A 363 -3.33 14.62 23.84
N LEU A 364 -3.45 14.21 22.58
CA LEU A 364 -3.46 15.07 21.40
C LEU A 364 -4.89 15.41 20.91
N SER A 365 -5.90 14.63 21.29
CA SER A 365 -7.31 14.79 20.89
C SER A 365 -8.00 16.06 21.45
N ASP A 366 -9.27 16.22 21.09
CA ASP A 366 -10.17 17.26 21.59
C ASP A 366 -10.75 16.93 22.98
N ARG A 367 -10.72 15.66 23.40
CA ARG A 367 -11.23 15.17 24.70
C ARG A 367 -10.17 14.37 25.48
N PRO A 368 -9.08 15.00 25.92
CA PRO A 368 -8.02 14.33 26.68
C PRO A 368 -8.50 13.71 28.00
N GLU A 369 -9.65 14.14 28.53
CA GLU A 369 -10.26 13.57 29.72
C GLU A 369 -10.62 12.10 29.61
N LEU A 370 -10.92 11.58 28.41
CA LEU A 370 -11.21 10.16 28.22
C LEU A 370 -9.97 9.28 28.41
N ALA A 371 -8.76 9.85 28.34
CA ALA A 371 -7.53 9.14 28.67
C ALA A 371 -7.50 8.69 30.13
N ALA A 372 -8.08 9.48 31.03
CA ALA A 372 -8.03 9.21 32.47
C ALA A 372 -8.67 7.86 32.81
N ASP A 373 -9.78 7.53 32.15
CA ASP A 373 -10.49 6.26 32.34
C ASP A 373 -9.60 5.08 31.92
N VAL A 374 -8.96 5.17 30.75
CA VAL A 374 -8.06 4.12 30.23
C VAL A 374 -6.82 3.97 31.12
N VAL A 375 -6.19 5.08 31.49
CA VAL A 375 -5.00 5.09 32.36
C VAL A 375 -5.31 4.48 33.73
N ASN A 376 -6.43 4.85 34.35
CA ASN A 376 -6.86 4.27 35.62
C ASN A 376 -7.05 2.76 35.49
N ARG A 377 -7.64 2.29 34.39
CA ARG A 377 -7.83 0.86 34.15
C ARG A 377 -6.50 0.13 33.98
N VAL A 378 -5.55 0.67 33.21
CA VAL A 378 -4.19 0.12 33.07
C VAL A 378 -3.52 -0.02 34.42
N ILE A 379 -3.54 1.02 35.26
CA ILE A 379 -2.89 0.99 36.59
C ILE A 379 -3.54 -0.05 37.51
N GLN A 380 -4.86 -0.21 37.43
CA GLN A 380 -5.59 -1.19 38.23
C GLN A 380 -5.29 -2.63 37.82
N HIS A 381 -5.17 -2.89 36.51
CA HIS A 381 -4.98 -4.25 35.98
C HIS A 381 -3.49 -4.66 35.92
N LEU A 382 -2.59 -3.69 35.77
CA LEU A 382 -1.15 -3.90 35.58
C LEU A 382 -0.30 -3.10 36.59
N PRO A 383 -0.51 -3.27 37.90
CA PRO A 383 0.12 -2.42 38.91
C PRO A 383 1.65 -2.53 38.94
N ASP A 384 2.21 -3.69 38.56
CA ASP A 384 3.65 -3.96 38.59
C ASP A 384 4.37 -3.63 37.26
N ALA A 385 3.63 -3.10 36.28
CA ALA A 385 4.08 -2.84 34.90
C ALA A 385 4.75 -1.46 34.72
N SER A 386 5.78 -1.18 35.51
CA SER A 386 6.47 0.13 35.57
C SER A 386 7.05 0.61 34.23
N SER A 387 7.42 -0.28 33.31
CA SER A 387 7.84 0.05 31.94
C SER A 387 6.70 0.73 31.15
N TYR A 388 5.52 0.12 31.14
CA TYR A 388 4.32 0.62 30.46
C TYR A 388 3.81 1.92 31.08
N HIS A 389 3.85 2.03 32.41
CA HIS A 389 3.51 3.26 33.12
C HIS A 389 4.33 4.47 32.68
N ARG A 390 5.63 4.27 32.39
CA ARG A 390 6.49 5.32 31.84
C ARG A 390 6.17 5.63 30.37
N HIS A 391 5.81 4.61 29.59
CA HIS A 391 5.49 4.75 28.17
C HIS A 391 4.22 5.59 27.92
N MET A 392 3.25 5.55 28.83
CA MET A 392 2.00 6.35 28.74
C MET A 392 2.20 7.88 28.72
N ARG A 393 3.39 8.39 29.09
CA ARG A 393 3.73 9.84 29.06
C ARG A 393 2.65 10.74 29.65
N LEU A 394 2.15 10.38 30.84
CA LEU A 394 1.00 11.02 31.52
C LEU A 394 1.11 12.53 31.73
N ILE A 395 2.31 13.11 31.64
CA ILE A 395 2.54 14.56 31.69
C ILE A 395 1.79 15.28 30.55
N GLY A 396 1.73 14.68 29.36
CA GLY A 396 1.06 15.27 28.19
C GLY A 396 -0.45 15.45 28.43
N PRO A 397 -1.20 14.35 28.63
CA PRO A 397 -2.63 14.41 28.97
C PRO A 397 -2.88 15.28 30.21
N GLY A 398 -2.08 15.10 31.28
CA GLY A 398 -2.24 15.83 32.54
C GLY A 398 -2.19 17.36 32.42
N LYS A 399 -1.41 17.90 31.48
CA LYS A 399 -1.35 19.35 31.21
C LYS A 399 -2.61 19.90 30.53
N ARG A 400 -3.37 19.05 29.84
CA ARG A 400 -4.57 19.44 29.08
C ARG A 400 -5.88 19.11 29.80
N LEU A 401 -5.82 18.35 30.89
CA LEU A 401 -6.98 18.06 31.72
C LEU A 401 -7.46 19.32 32.44
N GLN A 402 -8.78 19.47 32.54
CA GLN A 402 -9.39 20.51 33.35
C GLN A 402 -9.08 20.28 34.84
N PRO A 403 -8.88 21.33 35.66
CA PRO A 403 -8.47 21.19 37.06
C PRO A 403 -9.35 20.24 37.89
N GLY A 404 -10.67 20.25 37.68
CA GLY A 404 -11.59 19.34 38.36
C GLY A 404 -11.34 17.87 38.01
N ARG A 405 -11.20 17.57 36.70
CA ARG A 405 -10.88 16.21 36.23
C ARG A 405 -9.49 15.76 36.66
N THR A 406 -8.51 16.66 36.68
CA THR A 406 -7.16 16.37 37.20
C THR A 406 -7.22 15.99 38.68
N LYS A 407 -8.00 16.73 39.49
CA LYS A 407 -8.19 16.43 40.90
C LYS A 407 -8.85 15.06 41.11
N ASP A 408 -9.88 14.75 40.33
CA ASP A 408 -10.56 13.45 40.39
C ASP A 408 -9.61 12.31 40.00
N PHE A 409 -8.85 12.48 38.92
CA PHE A 409 -7.88 11.50 38.44
C PHE A 409 -6.78 11.23 39.47
N ILE A 410 -6.12 12.29 39.97
CA ILE A 410 -5.09 12.16 41.02
C ILE A 410 -5.69 11.56 42.30
N GLY A 411 -6.93 11.93 42.64
CA GLY A 411 -7.63 11.38 43.80
C GLY A 411 -7.90 9.88 43.67
N GLN A 412 -8.34 9.41 42.50
CA GLN A 412 -8.55 7.98 42.24
C GLN A 412 -7.22 7.22 42.25
N PHE A 413 -6.19 7.77 41.62
CA PHE A 413 -4.83 7.22 41.64
C PHE A 413 -4.32 7.06 43.08
N ALA A 414 -4.38 8.13 43.88
CA ALA A 414 -3.92 8.11 45.27
C ALA A 414 -4.70 7.08 46.11
N LYS A 415 -6.03 7.01 45.95
CA LYS A 415 -6.87 6.02 46.65
C LYS A 415 -6.46 4.59 46.32
N PHE A 416 -6.21 4.29 45.04
CA PHE A 416 -5.77 2.95 44.62
C PHE A 416 -4.44 2.55 45.27
N PHE A 417 -3.43 3.42 45.22
CA PHE A 417 -2.13 3.12 45.83
C PHE A 417 -2.19 3.02 47.35
N MET A 418 -2.96 3.88 48.03
CA MET A 418 -3.15 3.78 49.48
C MET A 418 -3.79 2.44 49.87
N GLN A 419 -4.83 2.00 49.16
CA GLN A 419 -5.47 0.70 49.41
C GLN A 419 -4.51 -0.48 49.18
N ARG A 420 -3.71 -0.44 48.11
CA ARG A 420 -2.67 -1.46 47.83
C ARG A 420 -1.59 -1.50 48.91
N LEU A 421 -1.12 -0.34 49.38
CA LEU A 421 -0.13 -0.26 50.45
C LEU A 421 -0.67 -0.82 51.77
N GLU A 422 -1.93 -0.50 52.12
CA GLU A 422 -2.60 -1.07 53.29
C GLU A 422 -2.77 -2.59 53.18
N GLN A 423 -3.09 -3.10 51.99
CA GLN A 423 -3.24 -4.54 51.75
C GLN A 423 -1.90 -5.29 51.88
N ASN A 424 -0.82 -4.74 51.33
CA ASN A 424 0.53 -5.32 51.46
C ASN A 424 0.98 -5.34 52.93
N GLN A 425 0.77 -4.25 53.68
CA GLN A 425 1.09 -4.22 55.11
C GLN A 425 0.32 -5.27 55.93
N ARG A 426 -0.94 -5.54 55.58
CA ARG A 426 -1.73 -6.59 56.26
C ARG A 426 -1.22 -7.99 55.93
N GLN A 427 -0.82 -8.24 54.67
CA GLN A 427 -0.23 -9.51 54.25
C GLN A 427 1.14 -9.75 54.90
N ASP A 428 2.00 -8.74 55.00
CA ASP A 428 3.30 -8.85 55.67
C ASP A 428 3.13 -9.18 57.17
N ASN A 429 2.16 -8.55 57.84
CA ASN A 429 1.87 -8.81 59.25
C ASN A 429 1.25 -10.20 59.49
N GLN A 430 0.46 -10.72 58.55
CA GLN A 430 -0.06 -12.11 58.61
C GLN A 430 1.05 -13.14 58.35
N SER A 431 1.91 -12.89 57.36
CA SER A 431 3.06 -13.74 57.05
C SER A 431 4.05 -13.85 58.23
N ALA A 432 4.25 -12.75 58.96
CA ALA A 432 5.08 -12.71 60.16
C ALA A 432 4.43 -13.41 61.37
N SER A 433 3.10 -13.48 61.42
CA SER A 433 2.34 -14.22 62.43
C SER A 433 2.39 -15.74 62.17
N ASP A 434 2.19 -16.16 60.92
CA ASP A 434 2.17 -17.58 60.53
C ASP A 434 3.57 -18.23 60.61
N GLN A 435 4.64 -17.47 60.35
CA GLN A 435 6.02 -17.95 60.56
C GLN A 435 6.38 -18.12 62.04
N ASN A 436 5.73 -17.38 62.95
CA ASN A 436 5.90 -17.56 64.39
C ASN A 436 5.10 -18.75 64.94
N GLU A 437 4.01 -19.17 64.30
CA GLU A 437 3.27 -20.39 64.69
C GLU A 437 3.91 -21.69 64.19
N ILE A 438 4.61 -21.68 63.05
CA ILE A 438 5.31 -22.87 62.51
C ILE A 438 6.64 -23.16 63.26
N ALA A 439 7.16 -22.17 64.00
CA ALA A 439 8.40 -22.28 64.77
C ALA A 439 8.21 -22.72 66.24
N CYS A 440 6.99 -23.08 66.66
CA CYS A 440 6.68 -23.55 68.02
C CYS A 440 6.47 -25.07 68.10
#